data_AF-A0A060BUN4-F1
#
_entry.id   AF-A0A060BUN4-F1
#
_cell.length_a   1.000
_cell.length_b   1.000
_cell.length_c   1.000
_cell.angle_alpha   90.00
_cell.angle_beta   90.00
_cell.angle_gamma   90.00
#
_symmetry.space_group_name_H-M   'P 1'
#
loop_
_entity.id
_entity.type
_entity.pdbx_description
1 polymer ?
#
loop_
_entity_poly.entity_id
_entity_poly.type
_entity_poly.pdbx_seq_one_letter_code
_entity_poly.pdbx_strand_id
1 'polypeptide(L)'
;ELDTAVRRIVEVPRLLVALDFDGTVAPFTDNPADSRSLADAHLAVIRLWQLRQTTVAYVSGRALDSLRAVADAPRGLLLVGSHGAQMQLEEGADDPQPLNTQTVRDVSDLGTRLENLIARVPGAWIERRNRWGGAAHPNVPDGDA
;
A
#
# COMPACT_ATOMS: atom_id res chain seq x y z
N GLU A 1 -19.75 8.60 14.65
CA GLU A 1 -19.19 8.96 13.33
C GLU A 1 -18.53 7.76 12.65
N LEU A 2 -17.60 7.07 13.31
CA LEU A 2 -16.96 5.85 12.78
C LEU A 2 -17.97 4.76 12.35
N ASP A 3 -18.92 4.40 13.22
CA ASP A 3 -19.93 3.38 12.88
C ASP A 3 -20.76 3.74 11.64
N THR A 4 -21.08 5.01 11.47
CA THR A 4 -21.82 5.51 10.30
C THR A 4 -20.96 5.39 9.04
N ALA A 5 -19.68 5.73 9.13
CA ALA A 5 -18.74 5.58 8.01
C ALA A 5 -18.55 4.11 7.64
N VAL A 6 -18.40 3.22 8.63
CA VAL A 6 -18.30 1.77 8.42
C VAL A 6 -19.56 1.24 7.72
N ARG A 7 -20.76 1.61 8.18
CA ARG A 7 -22.02 1.19 7.54
C ARG A 7 -22.08 1.59 6.07
N ARG A 8 -21.68 2.82 5.75
CA ARG A 8 -21.64 3.32 4.37
C ARG A 8 -20.64 2.57 3.50
N ILE A 9 -19.51 2.16 4.06
CA ILE A 9 -18.49 1.36 3.36
C ILE A 9 -19.02 -0.06 3.11
N VAL A 10 -19.76 -0.67 4.04
CA VAL A 10 -20.30 -2.03 3.86
C VAL A 10 -21.35 -2.11 2.75
N GLU A 11 -22.03 -1.01 2.42
CA GLU A 11 -23.04 -0.95 1.36
C GLU A 11 -22.46 -0.90 -0.07
N VAL A 12 -21.14 -0.72 -0.23
CA VAL A 12 -20.55 -0.61 -1.56
C VAL A 12 -20.48 -1.98 -2.26
N PRO A 13 -20.82 -2.08 -3.57
CA PRO A 13 -20.78 -3.36 -4.28
C PRO A 13 -19.38 -3.98 -4.40
N ARG A 14 -18.32 -3.16 -4.35
CA ARG A 14 -16.92 -3.57 -4.43
C ARG A 14 -16.07 -2.65 -3.56
N LEU A 15 -15.29 -3.22 -2.66
CA LEU A 15 -14.47 -2.49 -1.70
C LEU A 15 -12.99 -2.63 -2.03
N LEU A 16 -12.25 -1.53 -2.07
CA LEU A 16 -10.79 -1.51 -2.05
C LEU A 16 -10.33 -0.97 -0.70
N VAL A 17 -9.54 -1.75 0.03
CA VAL A 17 -8.87 -1.34 1.25
C VAL A 17 -7.37 -1.24 0.97
N ALA A 18 -6.86 -0.03 0.81
CA ALA A 18 -5.44 0.24 0.67
C ALA A 18 -4.89 0.74 2.00
N LEU A 19 -3.91 0.04 2.55
CA LEU A 19 -3.32 0.34 3.85
C LEU A 19 -1.87 0.73 3.67
N ASP A 20 -1.46 1.81 4.34
CA ASP A 20 -0.03 2.01 4.56
C ASP A 20 0.52 0.86 5.41
N PHE A 21 1.80 0.52 5.23
CA PHE A 21 2.42 -0.57 5.98
C PHE A 21 3.05 -0.07 7.27
N ASP A 22 4.12 0.73 7.15
CA ASP A 22 4.86 1.26 8.30
C ASP A 22 4.05 2.36 9.01
N GLY A 23 3.96 2.29 10.33
CA GLY A 23 3.16 3.20 11.15
C GLY A 23 1.65 2.91 11.16
N THR A 24 1.17 1.97 10.33
CA THR A 24 -0.26 1.60 10.27
C THR A 24 -0.48 0.13 10.61
N VAL A 25 0.10 -0.78 9.83
CA VAL A 25 -0.03 -2.24 10.05
C VAL A 25 1.13 -2.76 10.90
N ALA A 26 2.32 -2.22 10.67
CA ALA A 26 3.52 -2.44 11.46
C ALA A 26 3.89 -1.15 12.21
N PRO A 27 4.39 -1.21 13.46
CA PRO A 27 4.88 -0.03 14.15
C PRO A 27 6.16 0.50 13.47
N PHE A 28 6.49 1.78 13.70
CA PHE A 28 7.79 2.30 13.29
C PHE A 28 8.91 1.64 14.08
N THR A 29 10.00 1.30 13.40
CA THR A 29 11.17 0.63 13.96
C THR A 29 12.44 1.35 13.51
N ASP A 30 13.45 1.42 14.37
CA ASP A 30 14.75 2.02 14.00
C ASP A 30 15.48 1.21 12.93
N ASN A 31 15.31 -0.11 12.93
CA ASN A 31 15.82 -1.00 11.88
C ASN A 31 14.67 -1.41 10.94
N PRO A 32 14.66 -0.95 9.68
CA PRO A 32 13.60 -1.28 8.73
C PRO A 32 13.37 -2.78 8.54
N ALA A 33 14.40 -3.63 8.70
CA ALA A 33 14.29 -5.08 8.56
C ALA A 33 13.45 -5.74 9.66
N ASP A 34 13.19 -5.05 10.77
CA ASP A 34 12.46 -5.55 11.94
C ASP A 34 10.99 -5.12 11.97
N SER A 35 10.57 -4.24 11.05
CA SER A 35 9.16 -3.83 10.92
C SER A 35 8.31 -5.06 10.64
N ARG A 36 7.41 -5.42 11.55
CA ARG A 36 6.50 -6.56 11.41
C ARG A 36 5.09 -6.11 11.75
N SER A 37 4.12 -6.68 11.04
CA SER A 37 2.71 -6.46 11.33
C SER A 37 2.40 -6.80 12.79
N LEU A 38 1.65 -5.93 13.47
CA LEU A 38 1.07 -6.29 14.77
C LEU A 38 0.12 -7.48 14.57
N ALA A 39 0.08 -8.43 15.50
CA ALA A 39 -0.73 -9.64 15.38
C ALA A 39 -2.21 -9.32 15.09
N ASP A 40 -2.79 -8.36 15.82
CA ASP A 40 -4.18 -7.95 15.62
C ASP A 40 -4.41 -7.25 14.27
N ALA A 41 -3.45 -6.43 13.82
CA ALA A 41 -3.53 -5.76 12.53
C ALA A 41 -3.44 -6.77 11.38
N HIS A 42 -2.53 -7.75 11.49
CA HIS A 42 -2.41 -8.85 10.53
C HIS A 42 -3.71 -9.65 10.46
N LEU A 43 -4.27 -10.06 11.60
CA LEU A 43 -5.54 -10.80 11.64
C LEU A 43 -6.71 -10.01 11.05
N ALA A 44 -6.76 -8.69 11.29
CA ALA A 44 -7.78 -7.83 10.69
C ALA A 44 -7.64 -7.76 9.16
N VAL A 45 -6.41 -7.63 8.65
CA VAL A 45 -6.13 -7.65 7.21
C VAL A 45 -6.54 -8.97 6.58
N ILE A 46 -6.21 -10.10 7.21
CA ILE A 46 -6.60 -11.42 6.72
C ILE A 46 -8.14 -11.54 6.63
N ARG A 47 -8.86 -11.06 7.65
CA ARG A 47 -10.34 -11.05 7.62
C ARG A 47 -10.88 -10.22 6.46
N LEU A 48 -10.35 -9.02 6.23
CA LEU A 48 -10.74 -8.16 5.12
C LEU A 48 -10.43 -8.81 3.77
N TRP A 49 -9.25 -9.42 3.63
CA TRP A 49 -8.80 -10.07 2.41
C TRP A 49 -9.67 -11.28 2.03
N GLN A 50 -10.26 -11.97 3.00
CA GLN A 50 -11.16 -13.10 2.76
C GLN A 50 -12.58 -12.69 2.35
N LEU A 51 -12.96 -11.41 2.50
CA LEU A 51 -14.30 -10.93 2.14
C LEU A 51 -14.49 -10.96 0.62
N ARG A 52 -15.67 -11.41 0.19
CA ARG A 52 -16.07 -11.35 -1.22
C ARG A 52 -16.10 -9.90 -1.68
N GLN A 53 -15.75 -9.69 -2.95
CA GLN A 53 -15.76 -8.36 -3.59
C GLN A 53 -14.92 -7.30 -2.86
N THR A 54 -13.98 -7.73 -2.01
CA THR A 54 -13.04 -6.87 -1.30
C THR A 54 -11.63 -7.14 -1.81
N THR A 55 -10.96 -6.08 -2.24
CA THR A 55 -9.55 -6.10 -2.60
C THR A 55 -8.77 -5.41 -1.48
N VAL A 56 -7.70 -6.05 -1.02
CA VAL A 56 -6.80 -5.46 -0.01
C VAL A 56 -5.42 -5.26 -0.62
N ALA A 57 -4.82 -4.12 -0.32
CA ALA A 57 -3.49 -3.75 -0.78
C ALA A 57 -2.65 -3.15 0.35
N TYR A 58 -1.37 -3.52 0.41
CA TYR A 58 -0.37 -2.75 1.13
C TYR A 58 0.29 -1.74 0.20
N VAL A 59 0.35 -0.49 0.64
CA VAL A 59 0.97 0.63 -0.08
C VAL A 59 2.08 1.18 0.79
N SER A 60 3.33 0.92 0.42
CA SER A 60 4.49 1.32 1.22
C SER A 60 5.48 2.16 0.41
N GLY A 61 6.21 3.00 1.13
CA GLY A 61 7.40 3.67 0.61
C GLY A 61 8.59 2.72 0.38
N ARG A 62 8.58 1.54 1.02
CA ARG A 62 9.63 0.52 0.89
C ARG A 62 9.73 -0.02 -0.53
N ALA A 63 10.93 -0.38 -0.97
CA ALA A 63 11.12 -1.19 -2.16
C ALA A 63 10.26 -2.47 -2.09
N LEU A 64 9.73 -2.95 -3.22
CA LEU A 64 8.75 -4.04 -3.22
C LEU A 64 9.29 -5.32 -2.56
N ASP A 65 10.55 -5.68 -2.80
CA ASP A 65 11.16 -6.86 -2.19
C ASP A 65 11.38 -6.69 -0.68
N SER A 66 11.71 -5.48 -0.24
CA SER A 66 11.76 -5.15 1.20
C SER A 66 10.40 -5.30 1.84
N LEU A 67 9.33 -4.83 1.19
CA LEU A 67 7.95 -4.98 1.67
C LEU A 67 7.55 -6.46 1.73
N ARG A 68 7.84 -7.26 0.68
CA ARG A 68 7.57 -8.70 0.64
C ARG A 68 8.21 -9.44 1.82
N ALA A 69 9.45 -9.09 2.15
CA ALA A 69 10.19 -9.75 3.22
C ALA A 69 9.60 -9.51 4.61
N VAL A 70 8.89 -8.40 4.80
CA VAL A 70 8.44 -7.95 6.14
C VAL A 70 6.93 -8.01 6.35
N ALA A 71 6.14 -7.97 5.28
CA ALA A 71 4.69 -7.84 5.36
C ALA A 71 3.96 -9.13 5.77
N ASP A 72 4.58 -10.29 5.53
CA ASP A 72 3.95 -11.61 5.68
C ASP A 72 2.56 -11.65 5.02
N ALA A 73 2.47 -11.08 3.81
CA ALA A 73 1.22 -10.89 3.12
C ALA A 73 0.68 -12.24 2.60
N PRO A 74 -0.62 -12.54 2.79
CA PRO A 74 -1.21 -13.74 2.21
C PRO A 74 -1.12 -13.69 0.68
N ARG A 75 -1.03 -14.87 0.09
CA ARG A 75 -0.99 -15.06 -1.36
C ARG A 75 -2.22 -14.42 -2.00
N GLY A 76 -2.03 -13.46 -2.91
CA GLY A 76 -3.10 -12.72 -3.58
C GLY A 76 -3.48 -11.38 -2.94
N LEU A 77 -2.84 -10.97 -1.83
CA LEU A 77 -2.92 -9.58 -1.36
C LEU A 77 -1.98 -8.70 -2.22
N LEU A 78 -2.47 -7.53 -2.63
CA LEU A 78 -1.73 -6.65 -3.54
C LEU A 78 -0.61 -5.94 -2.80
N LEU A 79 0.58 -5.92 -3.38
CA LEU A 79 1.73 -5.22 -2.81
C LEU A 79 2.15 -4.07 -3.72
N VAL A 80 2.25 -2.89 -3.13
CA VAL A 80 2.65 -1.67 -3.81
C VAL A 80 3.85 -1.09 -3.05
N GLY A 81 5.02 -1.10 -3.68
CA GLY A 81 6.26 -0.60 -3.13
C GLY A 81 6.74 0.67 -3.83
N SER A 82 7.84 1.24 -3.32
CA SER A 82 8.53 2.40 -3.86
C SER A 82 7.56 3.57 -4.08
N HIS A 83 6.68 3.83 -3.12
CA HIS A 83 5.64 4.87 -3.20
C HIS A 83 4.71 4.73 -4.40
N GLY A 84 4.44 3.49 -4.86
CA GLY A 84 3.62 3.23 -6.04
C GLY A 84 4.42 2.93 -7.31
N ALA A 85 5.74 3.06 -7.30
CA ALA A 85 6.57 2.85 -8.49
C ALA A 85 6.72 1.37 -8.89
N GLN A 86 6.43 0.45 -7.98
CA GLN A 86 6.51 -1.00 -8.20
C GLN A 86 5.26 -1.67 -7.64
N MET A 87 4.70 -2.61 -8.38
CA MET A 87 3.48 -3.30 -7.98
C MET A 87 3.55 -4.79 -8.25
N GLN A 88 2.94 -5.56 -7.36
CA GLN A 88 2.57 -6.94 -7.57
C GLN A 88 1.03 -7.01 -7.59
N LEU A 89 0.47 -7.06 -8.79
CA LEU A 89 -0.98 -7.12 -9.02
C LEU A 89 -1.49 -8.56 -9.16
N GLU A 90 -0.60 -9.47 -9.54
CA GLU A 90 -0.89 -10.89 -9.71
C GLU A 90 0.10 -11.73 -8.91
N GLU A 91 -0.39 -12.91 -8.56
CA GLU A 91 0.31 -13.86 -7.75
C GLU A 91 1.47 -14.51 -8.52
N GLY A 92 2.68 -14.53 -7.94
CA GLY A 92 3.84 -15.12 -8.60
C GLY A 92 4.37 -14.33 -9.81
N ALA A 93 4.02 -13.05 -9.95
CA ALA A 93 4.72 -12.18 -10.89
C ALA A 93 6.20 -12.08 -10.49
N ASP A 94 7.04 -12.80 -11.22
CA ASP A 94 8.49 -12.94 -10.99
C ASP A 94 9.24 -11.61 -11.11
N ASP A 95 8.65 -10.61 -11.75
CA ASP A 95 9.25 -9.29 -11.91
C ASP A 95 8.29 -8.20 -11.40
N PRO A 96 8.68 -7.37 -10.42
CA PRO A 96 7.98 -6.13 -10.09
C PRO A 96 7.81 -5.33 -11.37
N GLN A 97 6.59 -5.18 -11.86
CA GLN A 97 6.42 -4.38 -13.08
C GLN A 97 6.76 -2.93 -12.73
N PRO A 98 7.80 -2.33 -13.33
CA PRO A 98 7.99 -0.89 -13.22
C PRO A 98 6.76 -0.23 -13.80
N LEU A 99 6.35 0.90 -13.22
CA LEU A 99 5.29 1.70 -13.83
C LEU A 99 5.66 2.02 -15.27
N ASN A 100 5.03 1.35 -16.23
CA ASN A 100 5.16 1.73 -17.61
C ASN A 100 4.38 3.04 -17.85
N THR A 101 4.66 3.74 -18.95
CA THR A 101 4.02 5.03 -19.25
C THR A 101 2.49 4.93 -19.29
N GLN A 102 1.93 3.75 -19.61
CA GLN A 102 0.50 3.51 -19.58
C GLN A 102 -0.02 3.41 -18.14
N THR A 103 0.62 2.65 -17.26
CA THR A 103 0.26 2.55 -15.85
C THR A 103 0.36 3.90 -15.13
N VAL A 104 1.36 4.73 -15.47
CA VAL A 104 1.45 6.11 -14.97
C VAL A 104 0.21 6.92 -15.37
N ARG A 105 -0.23 6.80 -16.63
CA ARG A 105 -1.44 7.46 -17.12
C ARG A 105 -2.67 6.91 -16.43
N ASP A 106 -2.79 5.59 -16.30
CA ASP A 106 -3.93 4.93 -15.66
C ASP A 106 -4.05 5.32 -14.19
N VAL A 107 -2.93 5.43 -13.45
CA VAL A 107 -2.90 5.91 -12.05
C VAL A 107 -3.27 7.40 -11.98
N SER A 108 -2.80 8.22 -12.93
CA SER A 108 -3.18 9.64 -13.01
C SER A 108 -4.68 9.81 -13.31
N ASP A 109 -5.20 9.00 -14.22
CA ASP A 109 -6.61 8.98 -14.61
C ASP A 109 -7.48 8.44 -13.47
N LEU A 110 -7.03 7.41 -12.77
CA LEU A 110 -7.68 6.88 -11.57
C LEU A 110 -7.67 7.93 -10.45
N GLY A 111 -6.55 8.62 -10.21
CA GLY A 111 -6.46 9.71 -9.26
C GLY A 111 -7.47 10.81 -9.58
N THR A 112 -7.57 11.21 -10.84
CA THR A 112 -8.55 12.21 -11.32
C THR A 112 -10.00 11.71 -11.12
N ARG A 113 -10.27 10.44 -11.40
CA ARG A 113 -11.61 9.84 -11.18
C ARG A 113 -11.95 9.75 -9.70
N LEU A 114 -10.99 9.39 -8.86
CA LEU A 114 -11.14 9.34 -7.41
C LEU A 114 -11.40 10.74 -6.85
N GLU A 115 -10.69 11.78 -7.30
CA GLU A 115 -10.96 13.18 -6.93
C GLU A 115 -12.40 13.59 -7.22
N ASN A 116 -12.88 13.27 -8.42
CA ASN A 116 -14.27 13.56 -8.82
C ASN A 116 -15.31 12.78 -8.01
N LEU A 117 -14.93 11.63 -7.46
CA LEU A 117 -15.78 10.77 -6.63
C LEU A 117 -15.79 11.28 -5.18
N ILE A 118 -14.61 11.54 -4.62
CA ILE A 118 -14.48 12.00 -3.23
C ILE A 118 -14.94 13.44 -3.02
N ALA A 119 -14.98 14.28 -4.06
CA ALA A 119 -15.58 15.61 -4.02
C ALA A 119 -17.06 15.60 -3.55
N ARG A 120 -17.74 14.45 -3.65
CA ARG A 120 -19.13 14.25 -3.22
C ARG A 120 -19.25 13.55 -1.87
N VAL A 121 -18.12 13.29 -1.20
CA VAL A 121 -18.04 12.60 0.08
C VAL A 121 -17.49 13.59 1.12
N PRO A 122 -18.36 14.16 1.96
CA PRO A 122 -17.92 15.09 3.01
C PRO A 122 -16.86 14.45 3.90
N GLY A 123 -15.72 15.13 4.07
CA GLY A 123 -14.61 14.66 4.90
C GLY A 123 -13.62 13.72 4.21
N ALA A 124 -13.79 13.41 2.92
CA ALA A 124 -12.78 12.68 2.15
C ALA A 124 -11.79 13.65 1.49
N TRP A 125 -10.49 13.35 1.55
CA TRP A 125 -9.43 14.08 0.85
C TRP A 125 -8.47 13.11 0.19
N ILE A 126 -7.84 13.55 -0.90
CA ILE A 126 -6.76 12.82 -1.57
C ILE A 126 -5.46 13.57 -1.30
N GLU A 127 -4.49 12.86 -0.72
CA GLU A 127 -3.11 13.34 -0.64
C GLU A 127 -2.33 12.85 -1.86
N ARG A 128 -1.74 13.78 -2.61
CA ARG A 128 -0.78 13.45 -3.67
C ARG A 128 0.65 13.56 -3.11
N ARG A 129 1.34 12.42 -2.96
CA ARG A 129 2.80 12.44 -2.75
C ARG A 129 3.55 12.46 -4.07
N ASN A 130 4.56 13.32 -4.15
CA ASN A 130 5.47 13.39 -5.29
C ASN A 130 6.45 12.20 -5.29
N ARG A 131 6.97 11.85 -6.47
CA ARG A 131 7.83 10.67 -6.71
C ARG A 131 9.23 10.71 -6.05
N TRP A 132 9.50 11.71 -5.22
CA TRP A 132 10.81 11.97 -4.60
C TRP A 132 10.69 12.04 -3.07
N GLY A 133 10.23 10.96 -2.46
CA GLY A 133 10.56 10.63 -1.07
C GLY A 133 11.77 9.70 -1.07
N GLY A 134 12.94 10.18 -1.47
CA GLY A 134 14.15 9.38 -1.56
C GLY A 134 14.57 8.87 -0.18
N ALA A 135 14.57 7.55 0.02
CA ALA A 135 15.42 6.95 1.04
C ALA A 135 16.87 7.07 0.53
N ALA A 136 17.59 8.06 1.02
CA ALA A 136 19.04 8.09 0.90
C ALA A 136 19.60 6.94 1.74
N HIS A 137 20.13 5.91 1.09
CA HIS A 137 21.12 5.03 1.71
C HIS A 137 22.49 5.67 1.47
N PRO A 138 23.15 6.27 2.46
CA PRO A 138 24.58 6.44 2.37
C PRO A 138 25.20 5.04 2.48
N ASN A 139 25.62 4.47 1.35
CA ASN A 139 26.73 3.53 1.38
C ASN A 139 27.93 4.32 1.89
N VAL A 140 28.24 4.20 3.17
CA VAL A 140 29.59 4.44 3.67
C VAL A 140 30.35 3.13 3.40
N PRO A 141 31.34 3.09 2.50
CA PRO A 141 32.35 2.06 2.59
C PRO A 141 33.20 2.40 3.82
N ASP A 142 33.07 1.58 4.86
CA ASP A 142 34.12 1.50 5.87
C ASP A 142 35.39 0.93 5.21
N GLY A 143 36.53 1.56 5.48
CA GLY A 143 37.80 0.86 5.57
C GLY A 143 38.89 1.33 4.61
N ASP A 144 39.80 2.14 5.16
CA ASP A 144 41.18 2.27 4.72
C ASP A 144 41.88 0.91 4.56
N ALA A 145 42.64 0.76 3.47
CA ALA A 145 43.89 0.00 3.38
C ALA A 145 44.71 0.48 2.17
#